data_AF-A0A428YXJ0-F1
#
_entry.id   AF-A0A428YXJ0-F1
#
_cell.length_a   1.000
_cell.length_b   1.000
_cell.length_c   1.000
_cell.angle_alpha   90.00
_cell.angle_beta   90.00
_cell.angle_gamma   90.00
#
_symmetry.space_group_name_H-M   'P 1'
#
loop_
_entity.id
_entity.type
_entity.pdbx_description
1 polymer ?
#
loop_
_entity_poly.entity_id
_entity_poly.type
_entity_poly.pdbx_seq_one_letter_code
_entity_poly.pdbx_strand_id
1 'polypeptide(L)'
;MTDGKTTGAVERSRRTAVGVAAGAGALAALLAGGLLLIREHDPLPPATWVQASVPAVPVSKPPFTVKPVAGRLGEVVDTGLPGGPGTNWVLSFVPATWSETPDITIALSIGERAADGRIVEALTISDDRLTDHATGFHPMQAPMELEHGLIQPAFGYYVGRPAKITAVFDGVTTVAAHLAAWSEDPDVTIFWFVPREGAVEEVSDLGAFDAAGARMPDGTIRVSYF
;
A
#
# COMPACT_ATOMS: atom_id res chain seq x y z
N MET A 1 -62.91 -11.52 43.39
CA MET A 1 -62.34 -10.30 42.78
C MET A 1 -62.19 -10.58 41.28
N THR A 2 -63.17 -10.08 40.52
CA THR A 2 -63.26 -9.74 39.07
C THR A 2 -62.10 -10.16 38.15
N ASP A 3 -62.32 -10.96 37.09
CA ASP A 3 -62.88 -10.62 35.74
C ASP A 3 -62.09 -9.48 35.03
N GLY A 4 -61.74 -9.47 33.74
CA GLY A 4 -62.06 -10.32 32.60
C GLY A 4 -61.48 -9.73 31.29
N LYS A 5 -61.42 -10.59 30.27
CA LYS A 5 -61.25 -10.44 28.81
C LYS A 5 -61.70 -9.11 28.18
N THR A 6 -60.99 -8.59 27.17
CA THR A 6 -61.44 -8.37 25.75
C THR A 6 -60.70 -7.27 24.97
N THR A 7 -60.61 -7.54 23.66
CA THR A 7 -60.21 -6.73 22.49
C THR A 7 -61.03 -5.46 22.25
N GLY A 8 -60.40 -4.49 21.57
CA GLY A 8 -61.05 -3.38 20.84
C GLY A 8 -60.12 -2.18 20.80
N ALA A 9 -60.14 -1.25 19.85
CA ALA A 9 -60.76 -1.12 18.54
C ALA A 9 -60.04 0.09 17.89
N VAL A 10 -60.06 0.14 16.56
CA VAL A 10 -59.65 1.30 15.76
C VAL A 10 -60.59 2.47 16.05
N GLU A 11 -60.05 3.66 16.34
CA GLU A 11 -60.83 4.90 16.25
C GLU A 11 -60.04 6.07 15.66
N ARG A 12 -60.73 6.74 14.73
CA ARG A 12 -60.31 7.86 13.88
C ARG A 12 -60.40 9.17 14.65
N SER A 13 -59.47 10.11 14.41
CA SER A 13 -59.77 11.55 14.37
C SER A 13 -58.56 12.34 13.85
N ARG A 14 -58.56 12.76 12.57
CA ARG A 14 -58.81 14.14 12.08
C ARG A 14 -57.74 15.18 12.40
N ARG A 15 -57.16 15.77 11.34
CA ARG A 15 -56.91 17.22 11.12
C ARG A 15 -56.46 17.40 9.67
N THR A 16 -57.42 17.69 8.78
CA THR A 16 -57.76 19.01 8.20
C THR A 16 -56.88 19.43 7.01
N ALA A 17 -57.56 19.41 5.86
CA ALA A 17 -57.22 19.89 4.54
C ALA A 17 -56.61 21.30 4.48
N VAL A 18 -55.75 21.51 3.47
CA VAL A 18 -55.78 22.71 2.63
C VAL A 18 -55.72 22.23 1.18
N GLY A 19 -56.74 22.59 0.41
CA GLY A 19 -56.77 22.44 -1.04
C GLY A 19 -56.75 23.80 -1.73
N VAL A 20 -57.06 23.75 -3.02
CA VAL A 20 -57.38 24.84 -3.96
C VAL A 20 -56.15 25.45 -4.64
N ALA A 21 -56.10 25.66 -5.95
CA ALA A 21 -56.82 25.13 -7.10
C ALA A 21 -56.07 25.64 -8.35
N ALA A 22 -56.22 24.92 -9.45
CA ALA A 22 -55.86 25.36 -10.78
C ALA A 22 -56.70 26.57 -11.25
N GLY A 23 -56.12 27.42 -12.09
CA GLY A 23 -56.83 28.50 -12.79
C GLY A 23 -55.96 29.09 -13.88
N ALA A 24 -56.10 28.57 -15.10
CA ALA A 24 -55.58 29.18 -16.33
C ALA A 24 -56.47 30.35 -16.76
N GLY A 25 -55.90 31.38 -17.40
CA GLY A 25 -56.68 32.28 -18.25
C GLY A 25 -56.20 33.72 -18.39
N ALA A 26 -55.31 33.94 -19.37
CA ALA A 26 -55.29 35.03 -20.34
C ALA A 26 -55.06 36.52 -19.94
N LEU A 27 -54.00 37.05 -20.57
CA LEU A 27 -53.87 38.34 -21.28
C LEU A 27 -53.84 39.65 -20.48
N ALA A 28 -52.63 40.21 -20.34
CA ALA A 28 -52.36 41.59 -20.72
C ALA A 28 -50.88 41.73 -21.11
N ALA A 29 -50.64 42.03 -22.39
CA ALA A 29 -49.36 42.52 -22.87
C ALA A 29 -49.02 43.86 -22.21
N LEU A 30 -47.75 44.13 -21.95
CA LEU A 30 -47.08 45.43 -22.12
C LEU A 30 -45.57 45.27 -21.80
N LEU A 31 -44.79 45.44 -22.86
CA LEU A 31 -43.52 46.17 -22.93
C LEU A 31 -42.23 45.63 -22.28
N ALA A 32 -41.24 45.58 -23.18
CA ALA A 32 -39.87 46.06 -23.03
C ALA A 32 -38.83 45.15 -22.37
N GLY A 33 -37.94 44.65 -23.22
CA GLY A 33 -36.50 44.79 -23.01
C GLY A 33 -35.87 43.82 -22.03
N GLY A 34 -35.25 42.77 -22.56
CA GLY A 34 -34.32 41.96 -21.79
C GLY A 34 -33.93 40.69 -22.50
N LEU A 35 -32.90 40.76 -23.35
CA LEU A 35 -32.19 39.59 -23.84
C LEU A 35 -31.45 38.95 -22.66
N LEU A 36 -32.08 37.98 -21.99
CA LEU A 36 -31.44 37.12 -21.00
C LEU A 36 -31.05 35.81 -21.70
N LEU A 37 -29.77 35.72 -22.03
CA LEU A 37 -29.14 34.47 -22.47
C LEU A 37 -29.21 33.46 -21.32
N ILE A 38 -30.01 32.42 -21.51
CA ILE A 38 -29.96 31.20 -20.69
C ILE A 38 -28.65 30.50 -21.06
N ARG A 39 -27.65 30.56 -20.17
CA ARG A 39 -26.50 29.66 -20.23
C ARG A 39 -26.97 28.30 -19.72
N GLU A 40 -27.09 27.35 -20.63
CA GLU A 40 -27.14 25.93 -20.30
C GLU A 40 -25.94 25.58 -19.40
N HIS A 41 -26.19 24.82 -18.34
CA HIS A 41 -25.14 24.22 -17.54
C HIS A 41 -24.46 23.14 -18.38
N ASP A 42 -23.28 23.45 -18.92
CA ASP A 42 -22.38 22.44 -19.45
C ASP A 42 -22.03 21.43 -18.34
N PRO A 43 -22.09 20.12 -18.59
CA PRO A 43 -21.51 19.14 -17.69
C PRO A 43 -20.00 19.38 -17.62
N LEU A 44 -19.47 19.51 -16.40
CA LEU A 44 -18.03 19.66 -16.18
C LEU A 44 -17.29 18.50 -16.86
N PRO A 45 -16.22 18.78 -17.63
CA PRO A 45 -15.39 17.73 -18.21
C PRO A 45 -14.79 16.87 -17.09
N PRO A 46 -14.53 15.57 -17.35
CA PRO A 46 -13.85 14.72 -16.38
C PRO A 46 -12.53 15.38 -15.97
N ALA A 47 -12.26 15.41 -14.66
CA ALA A 47 -11.00 15.89 -14.12
C ALA A 47 -9.85 15.13 -14.78
N THR A 48 -9.15 15.78 -15.70
CA THR A 48 -7.86 15.35 -16.18
C THR A 48 -6.89 15.49 -15.03
N TRP A 49 -6.56 14.36 -14.38
CA TRP A 49 -5.37 14.30 -13.56
C TRP A 49 -4.19 14.66 -14.45
N VAL A 50 -3.61 15.84 -14.23
CA VAL A 50 -2.32 16.19 -14.81
C VAL A 50 -1.35 15.20 -14.20
N GLN A 51 -1.00 14.18 -14.97
CA GLN A 51 0.03 13.21 -14.63
C GLN A 51 1.33 14.00 -14.58
N ALA A 52 1.75 14.40 -13.37
CA ALA A 52 3.05 14.99 -13.17
C ALA A 52 4.06 13.97 -13.70
N SER A 53 4.82 14.36 -14.73
CA SER A 53 5.93 13.57 -15.24
C SER A 53 6.96 13.45 -14.12
N VAL A 54 6.85 12.38 -13.33
CA VAL A 54 7.88 12.04 -12.35
C VAL A 54 9.14 11.75 -13.15
N PRO A 55 10.28 12.38 -12.83
CA PRO A 55 11.55 12.03 -13.47
C PRO A 55 11.76 10.52 -13.35
N ALA A 56 12.05 9.86 -14.47
CA ALA A 56 12.45 8.48 -14.46
C ALA A 56 13.78 8.39 -13.67
N VAL A 57 13.69 7.99 -12.40
CA VAL A 57 14.88 7.59 -11.66
C VAL A 57 15.41 6.34 -12.37
N PRO A 58 16.69 6.30 -12.77
CA PRO A 58 17.24 5.12 -13.41
C PRO A 58 17.07 3.94 -12.47
N VAL A 59 16.39 2.89 -12.97
CA VAL A 59 16.42 1.56 -12.34
C VAL A 59 17.90 1.19 -12.27
N SER A 60 18.45 1.19 -11.06
CA SER A 60 19.82 0.72 -10.86
C SER A 60 19.84 -0.74 -11.29
N LYS A 61 20.51 -1.03 -12.40
CA LYS A 61 20.85 -2.38 -12.83
C LYS A 61 21.52 -3.07 -11.63
N PRO A 62 20.98 -4.17 -11.07
CA PRO A 62 21.52 -4.71 -9.83
C PRO A 62 22.92 -5.29 -10.09
N PRO A 63 23.98 -4.84 -9.41
CA PRO A 63 25.24 -5.53 -9.35
C PRO A 63 25.43 -6.09 -7.93
N PHE A 64 24.43 -6.75 -7.35
CA PHE A 64 24.49 -7.16 -5.94
C PHE A 64 24.01 -8.59 -5.77
N THR A 65 24.89 -9.52 -6.13
CA THR A 65 24.66 -10.95 -5.95
C THR A 65 25.84 -11.54 -5.19
N VAL A 66 25.58 -12.07 -4.00
CA VAL A 66 26.58 -12.72 -3.15
C VAL A 66 26.18 -14.18 -2.93
N LYS A 67 27.18 -15.08 -2.96
CA LYS A 67 27.00 -16.54 -2.85
C LYS A 67 26.08 -16.96 -1.69
N PRO A 68 25.38 -18.11 -1.82
CA PRO A 68 24.60 -18.69 -0.73
C PRO A 68 25.40 -18.83 0.57
N VAL A 69 24.75 -18.52 1.68
CA VAL A 69 25.32 -18.63 3.04
C VAL A 69 24.52 -19.68 3.80
N ALA A 70 25.21 -20.51 4.61
CA ALA A 70 24.56 -21.57 5.38
C ALA A 70 23.37 -21.04 6.21
N GLY A 71 22.26 -21.77 6.20
CA GLY A 71 21.01 -21.40 6.88
C GLY A 71 20.13 -20.40 6.12
N ARG A 72 20.53 -19.96 4.92
CA ARG A 72 19.73 -19.09 4.05
C ARG A 72 19.32 -19.82 2.78
N LEU A 73 18.19 -19.42 2.23
CA LEU A 73 17.65 -19.92 0.99
C LEU A 73 18.08 -19.01 -0.16
N GLY A 74 18.98 -19.51 -1.00
CA GLY A 74 19.53 -18.77 -2.11
C GLY A 74 20.61 -17.75 -1.74
N GLU A 75 20.77 -16.77 -2.62
CA GLU A 75 21.78 -15.72 -2.55
C GLU A 75 21.40 -14.61 -1.58
N VAL A 76 22.42 -13.99 -0.98
CA VAL A 76 22.26 -12.83 -0.10
C VAL A 76 22.29 -11.56 -0.96
N VAL A 77 21.26 -10.74 -0.83
CA VAL A 77 21.13 -9.46 -1.53
C VAL A 77 21.83 -8.37 -0.72
N ASP A 78 22.86 -7.75 -1.31
CA ASP A 78 23.47 -6.55 -0.76
C ASP A 78 22.60 -5.34 -1.09
N THR A 79 22.16 -4.61 -0.06
CA THR A 79 21.30 -3.44 -0.25
C THR A 79 22.07 -2.22 -0.75
N GLY A 80 23.41 -2.24 -0.62
CA GLY A 80 24.28 -1.09 -0.82
C GLY A 80 24.19 -0.04 0.28
N LEU A 81 23.39 -0.27 1.33
CA LEU A 81 23.19 0.65 2.44
C LEU A 81 24.17 0.35 3.58
N PRO A 82 24.77 1.39 4.19
CA PRO A 82 25.60 1.20 5.36
C PRO A 82 24.74 0.70 6.54
N GLY A 83 25.28 -0.27 7.27
CA GLY A 83 24.76 -0.70 8.56
C GLY A 83 25.51 0.02 9.70
N GLY A 84 25.71 -0.68 10.81
CA GLY A 84 26.63 -0.27 11.87
C GLY A 84 28.09 -0.23 11.41
N PRO A 85 29.01 0.19 12.28
CA PRO A 85 30.42 0.46 11.91
C PRO A 85 31.09 -0.68 11.14
N GLY A 86 31.45 -0.42 9.88
CA GLY A 86 32.15 -1.39 9.02
C GLY A 86 31.27 -2.53 8.49
N THR A 87 29.94 -2.37 8.55
CA THR A 87 28.97 -3.34 8.04
C THR A 87 28.03 -2.72 7.03
N ASN A 88 27.36 -3.56 6.24
CA ASN A 88 26.30 -3.17 5.32
C ASN A 88 25.02 -3.96 5.59
N TRP A 89 23.87 -3.36 5.31
CA TRP A 89 22.60 -4.05 5.32
C TRP A 89 22.50 -5.08 4.19
N VAL A 90 22.07 -6.28 4.53
CA VAL A 90 21.80 -7.36 3.58
C VAL A 90 20.45 -7.99 3.83
N LEU A 91 19.84 -8.50 2.75
CA LEU A 91 18.56 -9.21 2.78
C LEU A 91 18.76 -10.65 2.33
N SER A 92 18.05 -11.58 2.96
CA SER A 92 18.08 -13.00 2.58
C SER A 92 16.82 -13.71 3.04
N PHE A 93 16.33 -14.66 2.23
CA PHE A 93 15.33 -15.59 2.69
C PHE A 93 15.94 -16.65 3.62
N VAL A 94 15.19 -17.06 4.63
CA VAL A 94 15.52 -18.15 5.56
C VAL A 94 14.34 -19.13 5.62
N PRO A 95 14.58 -20.41 5.98
CA PRO A 95 13.48 -21.34 6.21
C PRO A 95 12.58 -20.87 7.36
N ALA A 96 11.27 -20.91 7.14
CA ALA A 96 10.25 -20.75 8.17
C ALA A 96 9.58 -22.10 8.42
N THR A 97 9.22 -22.39 9.67
CA THR A 97 8.46 -23.59 10.01
C THR A 97 7.62 -23.31 11.23
N TRP A 98 6.30 -23.34 11.06
CA TRP A 98 5.34 -23.23 12.17
C TRP A 98 4.24 -24.27 12.03
N SER A 99 3.77 -24.77 13.17
CA SER A 99 2.73 -25.80 13.22
C SER A 99 1.38 -25.30 12.70
N GLU A 100 1.08 -24.02 12.90
CA GLU A 100 -0.21 -23.42 12.61
C GLU A 100 -0.36 -22.97 11.15
N THR A 101 0.77 -22.72 10.46
CA THR A 101 0.83 -22.20 9.09
C THR A 101 1.85 -22.97 8.25
N PRO A 102 1.60 -24.26 7.95
CA PRO A 102 2.55 -25.12 7.23
C PRO A 102 2.82 -24.69 5.78
N ASP A 103 1.93 -23.87 5.21
CA ASP A 103 2.08 -23.30 3.86
C ASP A 103 2.99 -22.06 3.84
N ILE A 104 3.60 -21.72 4.98
CA ILE A 104 4.59 -20.64 5.10
C ILE A 104 5.93 -21.28 5.44
N THR A 105 6.78 -21.32 4.42
CA THR A 105 8.04 -22.06 4.37
C THR A 105 9.25 -21.16 4.29
N ILE A 106 9.06 -19.88 3.97
CA ILE A 106 10.11 -18.87 3.92
C ILE A 106 9.79 -17.65 4.81
N ALA A 107 10.83 -17.03 5.32
CA ALA A 107 10.79 -15.71 5.95
C ALA A 107 11.89 -14.82 5.34
N LEU A 108 11.64 -13.52 5.25
CA LEU A 108 12.61 -12.55 4.79
C LEU A 108 13.34 -11.95 5.98
N SER A 109 14.67 -12.09 5.97
CA SER A 109 15.54 -11.59 7.02
C SER A 109 16.37 -10.40 6.53
N ILE A 110 16.53 -9.40 7.40
CA ILE A 110 17.52 -8.33 7.27
C ILE A 110 18.62 -8.50 8.32
N GLY A 111 19.86 -8.26 7.91
CA GLY A 111 21.00 -8.34 8.82
C GLY A 111 22.17 -7.46 8.40
N GLU A 112 23.12 -7.31 9.31
CA GLU A 112 24.36 -6.56 9.09
C GLU A 112 25.47 -7.52 8.69
N ARG A 113 26.05 -7.29 7.51
CA ARG A 113 27.19 -8.05 6.99
C ARG A 113 28.50 -7.31 7.25
N ALA A 114 29.39 -7.93 8.02
CA ALA A 114 30.74 -7.44 8.23
C ALA A 114 31.66 -7.73 7.03
N ALA A 115 32.82 -7.07 6.98
CA ALA A 115 33.81 -7.24 5.91
C ALA A 115 34.37 -8.67 5.79
N ASP A 116 34.34 -9.45 6.86
CA ASP A 116 34.72 -10.87 6.88
C ASP A 116 33.63 -11.79 6.30
N GLY A 117 32.47 -11.23 5.93
CA GLY A 117 31.33 -11.93 5.36
C GLY A 117 30.35 -12.49 6.40
N ARG A 118 30.63 -12.35 7.70
CA ARG A 118 29.70 -12.75 8.77
C ARG A 118 28.47 -11.86 8.74
N ILE A 119 27.29 -12.46 8.87
CA ILE A 119 26.01 -11.75 8.93
C ILE A 119 25.43 -11.91 10.33
N VAL A 120 25.11 -10.80 10.97
CA VAL A 120 24.30 -10.76 12.20
C VAL A 120 22.88 -10.39 11.80
N GLU A 121 21.93 -11.25 12.15
CA GLU A 121 20.52 -10.99 11.88
C GLU A 121 19.98 -9.90 12.82
N ALA A 122 19.24 -8.95 12.27
CA ALA A 122 18.61 -7.88 13.02
C ALA A 122 17.10 -8.14 13.19
N LEU A 123 16.44 -8.52 12.09
CA LEU A 123 15.01 -8.78 12.09
C LEU A 123 14.64 -9.79 11.00
N THR A 124 13.62 -10.60 11.27
CA THR A 124 13.01 -11.50 10.31
C THR A 124 11.50 -11.27 10.27
N ILE A 125 10.96 -11.15 9.05
CA ILE A 125 9.53 -10.96 8.78
C ILE A 125 9.00 -12.07 7.90
N SER A 126 7.72 -12.34 8.04
CA SER A 126 7.10 -13.48 7.40
C SER A 126 5.58 -13.31 7.38
N ASP A 127 4.91 -13.95 6.42
CA ASP A 127 3.45 -14.02 6.44
C ASP A 127 2.97 -14.85 7.64
N ASP A 128 1.74 -14.61 8.08
CA ASP A 128 1.11 -15.25 9.23
C ASP A 128 -0.28 -15.84 8.91
N ARG A 129 -0.77 -15.68 7.67
CA ARG A 129 -2.15 -16.04 7.28
C ARG A 129 -2.29 -16.62 5.88
N LEU A 130 -1.44 -16.24 4.94
CA LEU A 130 -1.48 -16.74 3.56
C LEU A 130 -0.27 -17.62 3.26
N THR A 131 -0.32 -18.37 2.16
CA THR A 131 0.89 -18.99 1.62
C THR A 131 1.89 -17.90 1.26
N ASP A 132 3.16 -18.14 1.55
CA ASP A 132 4.31 -17.29 1.20
C ASP A 132 4.50 -17.05 -0.31
N HIS A 133 3.75 -17.75 -1.17
CA HIS A 133 3.77 -17.57 -2.63
C HIS A 133 2.45 -16.99 -3.19
N ALA A 134 1.57 -16.45 -2.35
CA ALA A 134 0.41 -15.71 -2.84
C ALA A 134 0.85 -14.46 -3.62
N THR A 135 0.27 -14.24 -4.81
CA THR A 135 0.60 -13.07 -5.66
C THR A 135 0.36 -11.75 -4.93
N GLY A 136 1.29 -10.81 -5.05
CA GLY A 136 1.20 -9.47 -4.47
C GLY A 136 2.22 -9.22 -3.36
N PHE A 137 1.99 -8.17 -2.58
CA PHE A 137 2.78 -7.87 -1.40
C PHE A 137 2.55 -8.90 -0.31
N HIS A 138 3.66 -9.23 0.35
CA HIS A 138 3.72 -9.91 1.64
C HIS A 138 4.07 -8.88 2.72
N PRO A 139 4.03 -9.26 4.02
CA PRO A 139 4.36 -8.31 5.08
C PRO A 139 5.70 -7.62 4.83
N MET A 140 5.71 -6.31 5.04
CA MET A 140 6.89 -5.48 4.96
C MET A 140 7.14 -4.81 6.31
N GLN A 141 8.41 -4.50 6.55
CA GLN A 141 8.84 -3.75 7.71
C GLN A 141 9.02 -2.28 7.34
N ALA A 142 8.44 -1.37 8.13
CA ALA A 142 8.72 0.06 8.04
C ALA A 142 10.16 0.37 8.48
N PRO A 143 10.73 1.55 8.15
CA PRO A 143 11.99 1.98 8.74
C PRO A 143 11.91 1.90 10.26
N MET A 144 13.02 1.51 10.88
CA MET A 144 13.08 1.33 12.33
C MET A 144 14.43 1.79 12.85
N GLU A 145 14.40 2.53 13.95
CA GLU A 145 15.61 2.86 14.70
C GLU A 145 15.99 1.68 15.59
N LEU A 146 17.20 1.18 15.40
CA LEU A 146 17.83 0.16 16.22
C LEU A 146 18.74 0.83 17.27
N GLU A 147 19.42 0.01 18.06
CA GLU A 147 20.38 0.51 19.03
C GLU A 147 21.43 1.44 18.39
N HIS A 148 21.87 2.44 19.15
CA HIS A 148 22.89 3.41 18.74
C HIS A 148 22.51 4.29 17.54
N GLY A 149 21.20 4.48 17.27
CA GLY A 149 20.70 5.37 16.22
C GLY A 149 20.86 4.81 14.82
N LEU A 150 21.10 3.51 14.69
CA LEU A 150 21.19 2.84 13.41
C LEU A 150 19.80 2.69 12.80
N ILE A 151 19.60 3.22 11.59
CA ILE A 151 18.32 3.10 10.90
C ILE A 151 18.33 1.87 9.98
N GLN A 152 17.44 0.94 10.26
CA GLN A 152 17.09 -0.16 9.36
C GLN A 152 16.21 0.38 8.23
N PRO A 153 16.48 0.05 6.96
CA PRO A 153 15.62 0.45 5.85
C PRO A 153 14.24 -0.21 5.93
N ALA A 154 13.25 0.39 5.28
CA ALA A 154 12.02 -0.33 4.98
C ALA A 154 12.30 -1.43 3.94
N PHE A 155 11.79 -2.64 4.17
CA PHE A 155 12.03 -3.78 3.28
C PHE A 155 10.87 -4.78 3.30
N GLY A 156 10.76 -5.56 2.23
CA GLY A 156 9.75 -6.60 2.07
C GLY A 156 9.98 -7.42 0.81
N TYR A 157 9.01 -8.27 0.48
CA TYR A 157 9.00 -8.96 -0.80
C TYR A 157 7.61 -8.93 -1.47
N TYR A 158 7.64 -9.11 -2.79
CA TYR A 158 6.48 -9.11 -3.66
C TYR A 158 6.53 -10.38 -4.52
N VAL A 159 5.44 -11.13 -4.56
CA VAL A 159 5.31 -12.28 -5.47
C VAL A 159 4.73 -11.79 -6.79
N GLY A 160 5.62 -11.69 -7.77
CA GLY A 160 5.48 -11.25 -9.15
C GLY A 160 6.74 -10.53 -9.63
N ARG A 161 6.70 -10.01 -10.86
CA ARG A 161 7.84 -9.31 -11.50
C ARG A 161 7.53 -7.82 -11.75
N PRO A 162 7.43 -7.00 -10.70
CA PRO A 162 7.21 -5.57 -10.88
C PRO A 162 8.40 -4.93 -11.57
N ALA A 163 8.13 -4.03 -12.50
CA ALA A 163 9.14 -3.14 -13.05
C ALA A 163 9.46 -1.99 -12.08
N LYS A 164 8.53 -1.66 -11.19
CA LYS A 164 8.66 -0.60 -10.20
C LYS A 164 7.81 -0.90 -8.96
N ILE A 165 8.37 -0.62 -7.78
CA ILE A 165 7.60 -0.50 -6.54
C ILE A 165 7.80 0.92 -6.01
N THR A 166 6.74 1.55 -5.53
CA THR A 166 6.79 2.85 -4.87
C THR A 166 6.06 2.84 -3.54
N ALA A 167 6.44 3.73 -2.63
CA ALA A 167 5.67 4.05 -1.43
C ALA A 167 5.74 5.56 -1.17
N VAL A 168 4.78 6.07 -0.41
CA VAL A 168 4.76 7.44 0.10
C VAL A 168 5.30 7.45 1.53
N PHE A 169 6.31 8.30 1.76
CA PHE A 169 6.94 8.51 3.06
C PHE A 169 6.43 9.83 3.67
N ASP A 170 6.01 9.75 4.93
CA ASP A 170 5.40 10.83 5.73
C ASP A 170 4.20 11.51 5.05
N GLY A 171 3.48 10.78 4.19
CA GLY A 171 2.35 11.31 3.41
C GLY A 171 2.72 12.32 2.33
N VAL A 172 4.01 12.57 2.10
CA VAL A 172 4.49 13.66 1.21
C VAL A 172 5.33 13.14 0.06
N THR A 173 6.26 12.23 0.32
CA THR A 173 7.32 11.92 -0.64
C THR A 173 7.12 10.54 -1.25
N THR A 174 6.82 10.47 -2.54
CA THR A 174 6.84 9.19 -3.26
C THR A 174 8.28 8.77 -3.56
N VAL A 175 8.69 7.62 -3.04
CA VAL A 175 10.02 7.04 -3.22
C VAL A 175 9.89 5.74 -4.01
N ALA A 176 10.83 5.47 -4.91
CA ALA A 176 10.94 4.19 -5.61
C ALA A 176 11.83 3.23 -4.83
N ALA A 177 11.42 1.97 -4.74
CA ALA A 177 12.21 0.92 -4.12
C ALA A 177 13.35 0.46 -5.04
N HIS A 178 14.41 -0.05 -4.42
CA HIS A 178 15.35 -0.95 -5.06
C HIS A 178 14.74 -2.35 -5.13
N LEU A 179 15.02 -3.08 -6.22
CA LEU A 179 14.44 -4.39 -6.50
C LEU A 179 15.54 -5.41 -6.77
N ALA A 180 15.36 -6.63 -6.26
CA ALA A 180 16.18 -7.80 -6.58
C ALA A 180 15.28 -9.04 -6.73
N ALA A 181 15.46 -9.80 -7.81
CA ALA A 181 14.81 -11.10 -7.94
C ALA A 181 15.49 -12.10 -6.99
N TRP A 182 14.71 -12.94 -6.33
CA TRP A 182 15.24 -14.02 -5.51
C TRP A 182 15.86 -15.10 -6.40
N SER A 183 16.97 -15.68 -5.96
CA SER A 183 17.74 -16.63 -6.76
C SER A 183 17.07 -18.01 -6.88
N GLU A 184 16.23 -18.40 -5.90
CA GLU A 184 15.54 -19.69 -5.93
C GLU A 184 14.21 -19.61 -6.71
N ASP A 185 13.54 -18.47 -6.67
CA ASP A 185 12.33 -18.20 -7.46
C ASP A 185 12.36 -16.76 -8.01
N PRO A 186 12.58 -16.58 -9.33
CA PRO A 186 12.61 -15.26 -9.96
C PRO A 186 11.23 -14.58 -10.05
N ASP A 187 10.14 -15.28 -9.70
CA ASP A 187 8.82 -14.68 -9.49
C ASP A 187 8.68 -14.05 -8.10
N VAL A 188 9.67 -14.17 -7.22
CA VAL A 188 9.72 -13.46 -5.94
C VAL A 188 10.71 -12.31 -6.03
N THR A 189 10.24 -11.09 -5.78
CA THR A 189 11.03 -9.86 -5.82
C THR A 189 11.22 -9.31 -4.42
N ILE A 190 12.46 -9.25 -3.95
CA ILE A 190 12.86 -8.51 -2.74
C ILE A 190 12.90 -7.03 -3.07
N PHE A 191 12.39 -6.19 -2.17
CA PHE A 191 12.47 -4.74 -2.30
C PHE A 191 12.89 -4.05 -1.01
N TRP A 192 13.55 -2.89 -1.15
CA TRP A 192 13.90 -2.02 -0.03
C TRP A 192 13.93 -0.55 -0.44
N PHE A 193 13.78 0.33 0.54
CA PHE A 193 13.85 1.78 0.35
C PHE A 193 15.10 2.35 1.04
N VAL A 194 15.70 3.37 0.43
CA VAL A 194 16.77 4.13 1.06
C VAL A 194 16.13 5.04 2.12
N PRO A 195 16.45 4.87 3.42
CA PRO A 195 15.90 5.74 4.45
C PRO A 195 16.44 7.16 4.28
N ARG A 196 15.63 8.17 4.59
CA ARG A 196 16.18 9.51 4.78
C ARG A 196 17.08 9.51 6.02
N GLU A 197 18.21 10.21 5.94
CA GLU A 197 19.19 10.26 7.02
C GLU A 197 18.53 10.66 8.36
N GLY A 198 18.63 9.78 9.35
CA GLY A 198 18.11 9.98 10.70
C GLY A 198 16.58 9.96 10.84
N ALA A 199 15.84 9.45 9.86
CA ALA A 199 14.38 9.46 9.89
C ALA A 199 13.77 8.05 10.03
N VAL A 200 12.82 7.93 10.97
CA VAL A 200 11.83 6.87 10.99
C VAL A 200 10.55 7.46 10.41
N GLU A 201 10.22 7.04 9.20
CA GLU A 201 9.18 7.66 8.38
C GLU A 201 7.93 6.76 8.31
N GLU A 202 6.74 7.38 8.29
CA GLU A 202 5.50 6.64 8.06
C GLU A 202 5.42 6.22 6.58
N VAL A 203 5.09 4.95 6.33
CA VAL A 203 4.96 4.39 4.99
C VAL A 203 3.50 4.18 4.64
N SER A 204 3.07 4.78 3.54
CA SER A 204 1.73 4.65 2.96
C SER A 204 1.78 4.47 1.44
N ASP A 205 0.63 4.23 0.82
CA ASP A 205 0.47 4.16 -0.65
C ASP A 205 1.48 3.24 -1.38
N LEU A 206 1.77 2.10 -0.76
CA LEU A 206 2.61 1.06 -1.36
C LEU A 206 1.95 0.55 -2.65
N GLY A 207 2.71 0.50 -3.74
CA GLY A 207 2.20 0.07 -5.05
C GLY A 207 3.26 -0.57 -5.91
N ALA A 208 2.89 -1.69 -6.55
CA ALA A 208 3.69 -2.39 -7.54
C ALA A 208 3.15 -2.07 -8.94
N PHE A 209 4.04 -1.90 -9.91
CA PHE A 209 3.70 -1.53 -11.28
C PHE A 209 4.49 -2.37 -12.28
N ASP A 210 3.83 -2.74 -13.38
CA ASP A 210 4.46 -3.42 -14.50
C ASP A 210 5.26 -2.45 -15.37
N ALA A 211 5.89 -2.97 -16.43
CA ALA A 211 6.70 -2.16 -17.36
C ALA A 211 5.89 -1.14 -18.16
N ALA A 212 4.57 -1.32 -18.30
CA ALA A 212 3.66 -0.36 -18.92
C ALA A 212 3.16 0.70 -17.94
N GLY A 213 3.51 0.57 -16.65
CA GLY A 213 3.04 1.44 -15.57
C GLY A 213 1.65 1.06 -15.05
N ALA A 214 1.10 -0.08 -15.44
CA ALA A 214 -0.16 -0.57 -14.88
C ALA A 214 0.08 -1.09 -13.45
N ARG A 215 -0.84 -0.76 -12.54
CA ARG A 215 -0.78 -1.23 -11.15
C ARG A 215 -1.03 -2.74 -11.11
N MET A 216 -0.13 -3.44 -10.44
CA MET A 216 -0.20 -4.89 -10.25
C MET A 216 -1.03 -5.23 -8.99
N PRO A 217 -1.44 -6.48 -8.79
CA PRO A 217 -2.17 -6.88 -7.59
C PRO A 217 -1.40 -6.55 -6.30
N ASP A 218 -2.09 -5.95 -5.34
CA ASP A 218 -1.48 -5.57 -4.07
C ASP A 218 -1.24 -6.75 -3.14
N GLY A 219 -2.02 -7.85 -3.25
CA GLY A 219 -1.95 -8.92 -2.26
C GLY A 219 -2.29 -8.42 -0.84
N THR A 220 -1.45 -8.74 0.14
CA THR A 220 -1.63 -8.35 1.53
C THR A 220 -0.64 -7.26 1.93
N ILE A 221 -1.07 -6.01 1.86
CA ILE A 221 -0.26 -4.89 2.35
C ILE A 221 -0.39 -4.85 3.88
N ARG A 222 0.67 -5.29 4.56
CA ARG A 222 0.87 -5.07 6.00
C ARG A 222 2.21 -4.39 6.20
N VAL A 223 2.17 -3.21 6.82
CA VAL A 223 3.36 -2.48 7.24
C VAL A 223 3.47 -2.63 8.75
N SER A 224 4.53 -3.30 9.20
CA SER A 224 4.82 -3.45 10.63
C SER A 224 5.64 -2.27 11.12
N TYR A 225 5.23 -1.73 12.27
CA TYR A 225 5.96 -0.74 13.06
C TYR A 225 6.25 -1.38 14.41
N PHE A 226 7.49 -1.29 14.89
CA PHE A 226 7.92 -1.78 16.20
C PHE A 226 8.52 -0.64 17.01
#